data_AF-A0A5S6QYB8-F1
#
_entry.id   AF-A0A5S6QYB8-F1
#
_cell.length_a   1.000
_cell.length_b   1.000
_cell.length_c   1.000
_cell.angle_alpha   90.00
_cell.angle_beta   90.00
_cell.angle_gamma   90.00
#
_symmetry.space_group_name_H-M   'P 1'
#
loop_
_entity.id
_entity.type
_entity.pdbx_description
1 polymer ?
#
loop_
_entity_poly.entity_id
_entity_poly.type
_entity_poly.pdbx_seq_one_letter_code
_entity_poly.pdbx_strand_id
1 'polypeptide(L)'
;MGSPLSPVMAEIFMERLEDIAFKDGFTAFGVKMFKRYVDDIFVIIETGKEVALLDHLNGLFTGQISFTMEREENGMLAFLDSLVIRDQGLIKTKVYRKPTNSERYLNFHSNHPLNVKKGIITGMVDRAFSLCHEQYLGDEIQHIRQILLRNSYPKHLVEATIKKRMLKLKNPNFSKKQHRDPGMKTICIPYYPGLGEGIRKIARTIGYKVAFTSQPNLLSILRSDKVKIQPDRLPGVVYSINCTCGKRYIGETGHTLLHRLNEHKAALTRYKNAEKRLRGEVVEHRGRPQKKDPGDVMTEAVHASAWVEHSVDCPLALNNTSCSVLQREKDYRIRKIKEAFYIRHNVCINRDEGVDISKIWSVVASKTGCALLEPTSGSS
;
A
#
# COMPACT_ATOMS: atom_id res chain seq x y z
N MET A 1 1.99 -14.75 4.15
CA MET A 1 2.85 -13.56 4.28
C MET A 1 2.13 -12.34 3.73
N GLY A 2 1.89 -11.32 4.56
CA GLY A 2 1.28 -10.05 4.12
C GLY A 2 -0.13 -9.75 4.63
N SER A 3 -0.69 -10.60 5.51
CA SER A 3 -1.81 -10.17 6.36
C SER A 3 -1.25 -9.32 7.50
N PRO A 4 -1.81 -8.13 7.80
CA PRO A 4 -1.38 -7.30 8.93
C PRO A 4 -1.46 -8.02 10.28
N LEU A 5 -2.33 -9.03 10.39
CA LEU A 5 -2.54 -9.79 11.63
C LEU A 5 -1.51 -10.91 11.82
N SER A 6 -0.89 -11.41 10.75
CA SER A 6 0.00 -12.58 10.84
C SER A 6 1.18 -12.41 11.81
N PRO A 7 1.93 -11.29 11.82
CA PRO A 7 3.04 -11.12 12.75
C PRO A 7 2.58 -11.11 14.21
N VAL A 8 1.43 -10.50 14.49
CA VAL A 8 0.86 -10.43 15.84
C VAL A 8 0.47 -11.81 16.34
N MET A 9 -0.17 -12.62 15.49
CA MET A 9 -0.55 -13.99 15.86
C MET A 9 0.67 -14.89 16.07
N ALA A 10 1.71 -14.72 15.25
CA ALA A 10 2.98 -15.44 15.43
C ALA A 10 3.64 -15.07 16.76
N GLU A 11 3.66 -13.77 17.11
CA GLU A 11 4.23 -13.30 18.37
C GLU A 11 3.49 -13.87 19.58
N ILE A 12 2.16 -13.79 19.62
CA ILE A 12 1.33 -14.33 20.72
C ILE A 12 1.57 -15.84 20.91
N PHE A 13 1.67 -16.59 19.81
CA PHE A 13 1.94 -18.02 19.89
C PHE A 13 3.34 -18.29 20.45
N MET A 14 4.35 -17.57 19.97
CA MET A 14 5.73 -17.74 20.42
C MET A 14 5.93 -17.34 21.89
N GLU A 15 5.27 -16.29 22.38
CA GLU A 15 5.29 -15.92 23.80
C GLU A 15 4.69 -17.04 24.67
N ARG A 16 3.52 -17.57 24.28
CA ARG A 16 2.91 -18.70 25.00
C ARG A 16 3.79 -19.94 24.98
N LEU A 17 4.48 -20.20 23.87
CA LEU A 17 5.41 -21.31 23.76
C LEU A 17 6.57 -21.14 24.74
N GLU A 18 7.15 -19.94 24.81
CA GLU A 18 8.24 -19.61 25.74
C GLU A 18 7.81 -19.76 27.21
N ASP A 19 6.62 -19.30 27.58
CA ASP A 19 6.06 -19.44 28.93
C ASP A 19 5.93 -20.91 29.36
N ILE A 20 5.53 -21.78 28.45
CA ILE A 20 5.41 -23.21 28.70
C ILE A 20 6.79 -23.88 28.71
N ALA A 21 7.64 -23.53 27.74
CA ALA A 21 8.97 -24.11 27.58
C ALA A 21 9.88 -23.86 28.78
N PHE A 22 9.77 -22.67 29.39
CA PHE A 22 10.68 -22.21 30.43
C PHE A 22 9.97 -21.89 31.75
N LYS A 23 8.88 -22.60 32.06
CA LYS A 23 8.12 -22.44 33.31
C LYS A 23 9.00 -22.57 34.57
N ASP A 24 9.97 -23.47 34.54
CA ASP A 24 10.92 -23.72 35.64
C ASP A 24 12.25 -22.96 35.47
N GLY A 25 12.30 -22.04 34.49
CA GLY A 25 13.45 -21.19 34.18
C GLY A 25 14.45 -21.78 33.18
N PHE A 26 15.22 -20.89 32.54
CA PHE A 26 16.23 -21.23 31.53
C PHE A 26 17.35 -22.13 32.04
N THR A 27 17.69 -22.03 33.33
CA THR A 27 18.82 -22.73 33.95
C THR A 27 18.66 -24.25 33.97
N ALA A 28 17.42 -24.75 34.02
CA ALA A 28 17.13 -26.19 33.98
C ALA A 28 17.69 -26.84 32.69
N PHE A 29 17.77 -26.06 31.61
CA PHE A 29 18.27 -26.52 30.31
C PHE A 29 19.73 -26.08 30.04
N GLY A 30 20.42 -25.51 31.02
CA GLY A 30 21.78 -24.96 30.84
C GLY A 30 21.82 -23.74 29.91
N VAL A 31 20.69 -23.07 29.70
CA VAL A 31 20.59 -21.86 28.87
C VAL A 31 21.05 -20.66 29.68
N LYS A 32 22.08 -19.97 29.19
CA LYS A 32 22.62 -18.74 29.76
C LYS A 32 21.95 -17.50 29.16
N MET A 33 21.54 -17.57 27.90
CA MET A 33 20.84 -16.49 27.21
C MET A 33 19.89 -17.07 26.18
N PHE A 34 18.68 -16.52 26.12
CA PHE A 34 17.67 -16.81 25.11
C PHE A 34 17.12 -15.49 24.58
N LYS A 35 17.23 -15.24 23.28
CA LYS A 35 16.71 -14.03 22.62
C LYS A 35 16.01 -14.41 21.34
N ARG A 36 14.79 -13.91 21.15
CA ARG A 36 13.99 -14.15 19.95
C ARG A 36 13.76 -12.86 19.17
N TYR A 37 13.76 -12.97 17.85
CA TYR A 37 13.35 -11.95 16.92
C TYR A 37 12.33 -12.56 15.95
N VAL A 38 11.03 -12.36 16.24
CA VAL A 38 9.91 -13.01 15.53
C VAL A 38 10.06 -14.54 15.58
N ASP A 39 10.54 -15.17 14.51
CA ASP A 39 10.75 -16.61 14.36
C ASP A 39 12.21 -17.06 14.56
N ASP A 40 13.17 -16.13 14.51
CA ASP A 40 14.60 -16.43 14.69
C ASP A 40 15.00 -16.37 16.18
N ILE A 41 15.65 -17.43 16.69
CA ILE A 41 16.06 -17.55 18.09
C ILE A 41 17.58 -17.66 18.19
N PHE A 42 18.17 -16.86 19.08
CA PHE A 42 19.58 -16.91 19.46
C PHE A 42 19.73 -17.41 20.90
N VAL A 43 20.50 -18.48 21.07
CA VAL A 43 20.69 -19.12 22.38
C VAL A 43 22.18 -19.25 22.70
N ILE A 44 22.56 -18.90 23.94
CA ILE A 44 23.84 -19.29 24.53
C ILE A 44 23.55 -20.39 25.55
N ILE A 45 24.09 -21.59 25.30
CA ILE A 45 23.83 -22.79 26.07
C ILE A 45 25.13 -23.53 26.39
N GLU A 46 25.13 -24.32 27.46
CA GLU A 46 26.22 -25.26 27.76
C GLU A 46 26.37 -26.32 26.67
N THR A 47 27.62 -26.58 26.28
CA THR A 47 27.96 -27.58 25.25
C THR A 47 27.43 -28.96 25.63
N GLY A 48 26.75 -29.61 24.70
CA GLY A 48 26.15 -30.93 24.85
C GLY A 48 24.66 -30.90 25.21
N LYS A 49 24.10 -29.75 25.62
CA LYS A 49 22.67 -29.62 25.96
C LYS A 49 21.81 -29.10 24.81
N GLU A 50 22.42 -28.69 23.70
CA GLU A 50 21.71 -28.05 22.58
C GLU A 50 20.68 -28.97 21.90
N VAL A 51 20.95 -30.28 21.80
CA VAL A 51 19.99 -31.25 21.23
C VAL A 51 18.81 -31.44 22.16
N ALA A 52 19.07 -31.59 23.47
CA ALA A 52 18.02 -31.76 24.46
C ALA A 52 17.08 -30.54 24.52
N LEU A 53 17.62 -29.32 24.38
CA LEU A 53 16.79 -28.12 24.25
C LEU A 53 15.93 -28.14 22.98
N LEU A 54 16.52 -28.52 21.84
CA LEU A 54 15.79 -28.59 20.58
C LEU A 54 14.64 -29.61 20.63
N ASP A 55 14.91 -30.79 21.20
CA ASP A 55 13.91 -31.85 21.37
C ASP A 55 12.81 -31.42 22.34
N HIS A 56 13.16 -30.73 23.42
CA HIS A 56 12.19 -30.15 24.36
C HIS A 56 11.26 -29.17 23.64
N LEU A 57 11.80 -28.19 22.92
CA LEU A 57 11.00 -27.19 22.19
C LEU A 57 10.09 -27.83 21.13
N ASN A 58 10.62 -28.83 20.41
CA ASN A 58 9.85 -29.58 19.41
C ASN A 58 8.80 -30.51 20.00
N GLY A 59 8.95 -30.92 21.26
CA GLY A 59 8.01 -31.78 21.97
C GLY A 59 6.78 -31.06 22.54
N LEU A 60 6.83 -29.73 22.70
CA LEU A 60 5.72 -28.96 23.32
C LEU A 60 4.46 -28.90 22.46
N PHE A 61 4.64 -28.71 21.16
CA PHE A 61 3.55 -28.49 20.20
C PHE A 61 3.74 -29.34 18.94
N THR A 62 3.90 -30.65 19.14
CA THR A 62 4.16 -31.63 18.08
C THR A 62 3.17 -31.50 16.92
N GLY A 63 3.71 -31.33 15.71
CA GLY A 63 2.93 -31.19 14.48
C GLY A 63 2.36 -29.80 14.19
N GLN A 64 2.56 -28.82 15.10
CA GLN A 64 2.14 -27.43 14.88
C GLN A 64 3.32 -26.53 14.53
N ILE A 65 4.44 -26.69 15.22
CA ILE A 65 5.69 -25.96 14.96
C ILE A 65 6.87 -26.94 15.07
N SER A 66 7.91 -26.69 14.29
CA SER A 66 9.17 -27.42 14.37
C SER A 66 10.32 -26.43 14.22
N PHE A 67 11.23 -26.49 15.17
CA PHE A 67 12.46 -25.72 15.23
C PHE A 67 13.59 -26.51 14.55
N THR A 68 14.43 -25.76 13.85
CA THR A 68 15.72 -26.21 13.37
C THR A 68 16.82 -25.44 14.08
N MET A 69 17.98 -26.05 14.27
CA MET A 69 19.11 -25.42 14.94
C MET A 69 20.32 -25.37 14.01
N GLU A 70 20.93 -24.19 13.91
CA GLU A 70 22.28 -24.03 13.39
C GLU A 70 23.25 -23.98 14.57
N ARG A 71 24.36 -24.70 14.48
CA ARG A 71 25.40 -24.73 15.53
C ARG A 71 26.50 -23.75 15.20
N GLU A 72 27.13 -23.25 16.25
CA GLU A 72 28.36 -22.46 16.11
C GLU A 72 29.47 -23.33 15.52
N GLU A 73 30.12 -22.84 14.46
CA GLU A 73 31.25 -23.48 13.81
C GLU A 73 32.47 -22.56 13.87
N ASN A 74 33.61 -23.07 14.36
CA ASN A 74 34.86 -22.30 14.45
C ASN A 74 34.74 -20.95 15.17
N GLY A 75 33.92 -20.87 16.22
CA GLY A 75 33.72 -19.62 16.94
C GLY A 75 32.71 -18.68 16.29
N MET A 76 32.01 -19.10 15.23
CA MET A 76 31.17 -18.24 14.39
C MET A 76 29.75 -18.79 14.25
N LEU A 77 28.76 -17.90 14.30
CA LEU A 77 27.35 -18.23 14.08
C LEU A 77 26.64 -17.08 13.35
N ALA A 78 25.91 -17.40 12.28
CA ALA A 78 25.08 -16.42 11.60
C ALA A 78 23.79 -16.18 12.39
N PHE A 79 23.41 -14.91 12.59
CA PHE A 79 22.14 -14.54 13.20
C PHE A 79 21.62 -13.24 12.56
N LEU A 80 20.44 -13.30 11.94
CA LEU A 80 19.87 -12.20 11.15
C LEU A 80 20.88 -11.68 10.09
N ASP A 81 21.16 -10.37 10.11
CA ASP A 81 22.13 -9.70 9.24
C ASP A 81 23.58 -9.70 9.79
N SER A 82 23.84 -10.46 10.87
CA SER A 82 25.13 -10.44 11.57
C SER A 82 25.81 -11.81 11.61
N LEU A 83 27.13 -11.82 11.48
CA LEU A 83 27.98 -12.97 11.78
C LEU A 83 28.56 -12.72 13.17
N VAL A 84 28.08 -13.47 14.14
CA VAL A 84 28.51 -13.43 15.53
C VAL A 84 29.80 -14.23 15.65
N ILE A 85 30.83 -13.64 16.23
CA ILE A 85 32.17 -14.21 16.38
C ILE A 85 32.52 -14.18 17.86
N ARG A 86 32.76 -15.34 18.44
CA ARG A 86 33.26 -15.49 19.81
C ARG A 86 34.77 -15.34 19.82
N ASP A 87 35.26 -14.35 20.54
CA ASP A 87 36.69 -14.05 20.67
C ASP A 87 37.06 -13.86 22.14
N GLN A 88 37.73 -14.85 22.74
CA GLN A 88 38.24 -14.81 24.13
C GLN A 88 37.20 -14.35 25.17
N GLY A 89 35.94 -14.77 25.02
CA GLY A 89 34.84 -14.42 25.93
C GLY A 89 34.09 -13.15 25.58
N LEU A 90 34.53 -12.40 24.56
CA LEU A 90 33.81 -11.28 23.96
C LEU A 90 33.06 -11.73 22.70
N ILE A 91 31.98 -11.02 22.40
CA ILE A 91 31.24 -11.17 21.15
C ILE A 91 31.63 -10.03 20.22
N LYS A 92 32.13 -10.38 19.04
CA LYS A 92 32.37 -9.46 17.94
C LYS A 92 31.40 -9.79 16.81
N THR A 93 31.09 -8.81 15.98
CA THR A 93 30.11 -8.97 14.92
C THR A 93 30.63 -8.42 13.60
N LYS A 94 30.23 -9.07 12.50
CA LYS A 94 30.39 -8.59 11.12
C LYS A 94 29.03 -8.57 10.44
N VAL A 95 28.90 -7.85 9.34
CA VAL A 95 27.74 -8.00 8.46
C VAL A 95 27.79 -9.38 7.80
N TYR A 96 26.75 -10.19 7.99
CA TYR A 96 26.60 -11.47 7.33
C TYR A 96 25.89 -11.33 5.99
N ARG A 97 26.28 -12.20 5.04
CA ARG A 97 25.68 -12.31 3.71
C ARG A 97 25.52 -13.80 3.43
N LYS A 98 24.30 -14.25 3.21
CA LYS A 98 24.03 -15.64 2.82
C LYS A 98 24.79 -15.99 1.52
N PRO A 99 25.21 -17.25 1.31
CA PRO A 99 25.88 -17.67 0.08
C PRO A 99 25.11 -17.36 -1.22
N THR A 100 23.78 -17.25 -1.12
CA THR A 100 22.89 -16.89 -2.23
C THR A 100 22.81 -15.39 -2.52
N ASN A 101 23.53 -14.55 -1.77
CA ASN A 101 23.53 -13.11 -1.97
C ASN A 101 24.23 -12.75 -3.29
N SER A 102 23.45 -12.23 -4.24
CA SER A 102 23.97 -11.86 -5.57
C SER A 102 24.69 -10.50 -5.61
N GLU A 103 24.76 -9.76 -4.50
CA GLU A 103 25.31 -8.39 -4.41
C GLU A 103 24.70 -7.39 -5.42
N ARG A 104 23.53 -7.71 -5.98
CA ARG A 104 22.79 -6.83 -6.89
C ARG A 104 21.95 -5.85 -6.10
N TYR A 105 22.35 -4.59 -6.16
CA TYR A 105 21.60 -3.46 -5.61
C TYR A 105 20.95 -2.69 -6.75
N LEU A 106 20.25 -1.61 -6.40
CA LEU A 106 19.69 -0.72 -7.41
C LEU A 106 20.79 -0.14 -8.29
N ASN A 107 20.84 -0.54 -9.55
CA ASN A 107 21.83 -0.02 -10.50
C ASN A 107 21.73 1.51 -10.61
N PHE A 108 22.88 2.19 -10.70
CA PHE A 108 22.94 3.64 -10.76
C PHE A 108 22.21 4.26 -11.96
N HIS A 109 22.09 3.55 -13.09
CA HIS A 109 21.37 4.04 -14.27
C HIS A 109 19.86 3.82 -14.20
N SER A 110 19.34 3.23 -13.12
CA SER A 110 17.89 3.10 -12.93
C SER A 110 17.19 4.45 -12.82
N ASN A 111 15.91 4.48 -13.20
CA ASN A 111 15.02 5.65 -13.14
C ASN A 111 14.57 5.96 -11.71
N HIS A 112 15.54 6.21 -10.82
CA HIS A 112 15.29 6.62 -9.44
C HIS A 112 15.96 7.97 -9.14
N PRO A 113 15.33 8.78 -8.28
CA PRO A 113 15.93 10.03 -7.81
C PRO A 113 17.29 9.80 -7.15
N LEU A 114 18.19 10.78 -7.28
CA LEU A 114 19.53 10.69 -6.68
C LEU A 114 19.50 10.51 -5.15
N ASN A 115 18.49 11.03 -4.45
CA ASN A 115 18.36 10.83 -3.01
C ASN A 115 18.07 9.37 -2.62
N VAL A 116 17.39 8.61 -3.47
CA VAL A 116 17.17 7.16 -3.26
C VAL A 116 18.49 6.41 -3.40
N LYS A 117 19.25 6.71 -4.47
CA LYS A 117 20.58 6.13 -4.73
C LYS A 117 21.56 6.44 -3.58
N LYS A 118 21.59 7.69 -3.11
CA LYS A 118 22.37 8.08 -1.91
C LYS A 118 21.86 7.39 -0.64
N GLY A 119 20.56 7.15 -0.54
CA GLY A 119 19.92 6.43 0.55
C GLY A 119 20.44 5.00 0.69
N ILE A 120 20.66 4.31 -0.43
CA ILE A 120 21.24 2.95 -0.43
C ILE A 120 22.65 2.96 0.16
N ILE A 121 23.51 3.86 -0.32
CA ILE A 121 24.87 4.03 0.21
C ILE A 121 24.81 4.31 1.72
N THR A 122 23.93 5.23 2.12
CA THR A 122 23.74 5.63 3.52
C THR A 122 23.30 4.45 4.38
N GLY A 123 22.31 3.68 3.94
CA GLY A 123 21.80 2.52 4.67
C GLY A 123 22.84 1.40 4.81
N MET A 124 23.63 1.15 3.77
CA MET A 124 24.74 0.18 3.85
C MET A 124 25.79 0.60 4.88
N VAL A 125 26.15 1.90 4.90
CA VAL A 125 27.09 2.45 5.88
C VAL A 125 26.51 2.44 7.30
N ASP A 126 25.23 2.76 7.46
CA ASP A 126 24.56 2.73 8.76
C ASP A 126 24.54 1.32 9.33
N ARG A 127 24.23 0.33 8.49
CA ARG A 127 24.26 -1.09 8.86
C ARG A 127 25.66 -1.52 9.26
N ALA A 128 26.68 -1.19 8.46
CA ALA A 128 28.07 -1.52 8.76
C ALA A 128 28.52 -0.90 10.10
N PHE A 129 28.18 0.38 10.34
CA PHE A 129 28.55 1.07 11.56
C PHE A 129 27.83 0.52 12.80
N SER A 130 26.57 0.12 12.66
CA SER A 130 25.77 -0.39 13.77
C SER A 130 26.09 -1.83 14.13
N LEU A 131 26.44 -2.65 13.13
CA LEU A 131 26.65 -4.09 13.31
C LEU A 131 28.11 -4.50 13.43
N CYS A 132 29.05 -3.84 12.75
CA CYS A 132 30.44 -4.30 12.77
C CYS A 132 31.17 -3.88 14.04
N HIS A 133 31.91 -4.81 14.63
CA HIS A 133 32.97 -4.46 15.57
C HIS A 133 34.02 -3.58 14.87
N GLU A 134 34.63 -2.64 15.60
CA GLU A 134 35.52 -1.60 15.03
C GLU A 134 36.61 -2.17 14.12
N GLN A 135 37.24 -3.28 14.54
CA GLN A 135 38.27 -3.99 13.76
C GLN A 135 37.83 -4.47 12.37
N TYR A 136 36.53 -4.68 12.13
CA TYR A 136 35.99 -5.18 10.86
C TYR A 136 35.26 -4.12 10.05
N LEU A 137 35.06 -2.92 10.63
CA LEU A 137 34.35 -1.83 9.97
C LEU A 137 35.10 -1.37 8.70
N GLY A 138 36.43 -1.32 8.74
CA GLY A 138 37.25 -0.91 7.59
C GLY A 138 37.03 -1.80 6.37
N ASP A 139 37.11 -3.12 6.56
CA ASP A 139 36.91 -4.12 5.51
C ASP A 139 35.49 -4.08 4.95
N GLU A 140 34.48 -3.94 5.82
CA GLU A 140 33.09 -3.84 5.41
C GLU A 140 32.83 -2.58 4.57
N ILE A 141 33.39 -1.43 4.96
CA ILE A 141 33.28 -0.19 4.16
C ILE A 141 33.99 -0.35 2.81
N GLN A 142 35.15 -1.02 2.78
CA GLN A 142 35.84 -1.29 1.52
C GLN A 142 35.03 -2.19 0.59
N HIS A 143 34.40 -3.21 1.16
CA HIS A 143 33.50 -4.08 0.44
C HIS A 143 32.25 -3.35 -0.08
N ILE A 144 31.65 -2.45 0.72
CA ILE A 144 30.54 -1.57 0.27
C ILE A 144 30.94 -0.75 -0.96
N ARG A 145 32.16 -0.19 -0.98
CA ARG A 145 32.67 0.55 -2.16
C ARG A 145 32.70 -0.33 -3.40
N GLN A 146 33.26 -1.53 -3.29
CA GLN A 146 33.39 -2.46 -4.41
C GLN A 146 32.03 -2.85 -4.98
N ILE A 147 31.06 -3.19 -4.11
CA ILE A 147 29.70 -3.51 -4.52
C ILE A 147 29.05 -2.34 -5.26
N LEU A 148 29.15 -1.12 -4.73
CA LEU A 148 28.52 0.04 -5.36
C LEU A 148 29.12 0.35 -6.73
N LEU A 149 30.45 0.19 -6.89
CA LEU A 149 31.12 0.33 -8.18
C LEU A 149 30.65 -0.75 -9.18
N ARG A 150 30.49 -2.01 -8.75
CA ARG A 150 29.91 -3.09 -9.58
C ARG A 150 28.46 -2.79 -9.99
N ASN A 151 27.73 -2.02 -9.19
CA ASN A 151 26.37 -1.55 -9.49
C ASN A 151 26.35 -0.19 -10.24
N SER A 152 27.46 0.17 -10.90
CA SER A 152 27.63 1.35 -11.76
C SER A 152 27.58 2.70 -11.03
N TYR A 153 27.75 2.74 -9.71
CA TYR A 153 27.78 4.02 -8.99
C TYR A 153 29.06 4.81 -9.30
N PRO A 154 28.98 6.13 -9.54
CA PRO A 154 30.17 6.96 -9.71
C PRO A 154 31.04 6.96 -8.45
N LYS A 155 32.35 6.68 -8.61
CA LYS A 155 33.32 6.61 -7.49
C LYS A 155 33.28 7.85 -6.60
N HIS A 156 33.25 9.05 -7.20
CA HIS A 156 33.21 10.31 -6.44
C HIS A 156 31.96 10.42 -5.55
N LEU A 157 30.81 9.94 -6.03
CA LEU A 157 29.54 9.98 -5.32
C LEU A 157 29.57 9.03 -4.12
N VAL A 158 30.13 7.83 -4.32
CA VAL A 158 30.29 6.82 -3.28
C VAL A 158 31.17 7.36 -2.16
N GLU A 159 32.39 7.80 -2.49
CA GLU A 159 33.33 8.32 -1.48
C GLU A 159 32.78 9.54 -0.73
N ALA A 160 32.21 10.51 -1.45
CA ALA A 160 31.64 11.70 -0.82
C ALA A 160 30.48 11.36 0.12
N THR A 161 29.62 10.40 -0.25
CA THR A 161 28.47 10.00 0.56
C THR A 161 28.90 9.20 1.79
N ILE A 162 29.82 8.23 1.64
CA ILE A 162 30.39 7.45 2.75
C ILE A 162 31.08 8.38 3.74
N LYS A 163 32.00 9.24 3.27
CA LYS A 163 32.74 10.19 4.13
C LYS A 163 31.77 11.08 4.92
N LYS A 164 30.79 11.67 4.24
CA LYS A 164 29.79 12.53 4.87
C LYS A 164 28.97 11.77 5.92
N ARG A 165 28.59 10.52 5.66
CA ARG A 165 27.80 9.73 6.61
C ARG A 165 28.61 9.29 7.82
N MET A 166 29.84 8.82 7.61
CA MET A 166 30.76 8.45 8.70
C MET A 166 31.04 9.61 9.65
N LEU A 167 31.26 10.82 9.13
CA LEU A 167 31.43 12.03 9.94
C LEU A 167 30.19 12.32 10.81
N LYS A 168 28.99 12.11 10.26
CA LYS A 168 27.73 12.30 11.02
C LYS A 168 27.52 11.26 12.09
N LEU A 169 27.89 10.01 11.84
CA LEU A 169 27.73 8.92 12.82
C LEU A 169 28.71 9.08 13.98
N LYS A 170 29.93 9.56 13.71
CA LYS A 170 30.93 9.87 14.76
C LYS A 170 30.59 11.14 15.55
N ASN A 171 29.87 12.09 14.96
CA ASN A 171 29.50 13.36 15.59
C ASN A 171 27.98 13.57 15.61
N PRO A 172 27.26 13.06 16.64
CA PRO A 172 25.81 13.20 16.76
C PRO A 172 25.34 14.67 16.77
N ASN A 173 26.17 15.56 17.32
CA ASN A 173 25.89 17.00 17.42
C ASN A 173 25.99 17.76 16.08
N PHE A 174 26.44 17.11 15.00
CA PHE A 174 26.53 17.71 13.66
C PHE A 174 25.15 17.87 12.97
N SER A 175 24.07 17.49 13.67
CA SER A 175 22.70 17.42 13.13
C SER A 175 21.76 18.47 13.72
N LYS A 176 22.03 19.77 13.52
CA LYS A 176 21.00 20.82 13.67
C LYS A 176 21.20 21.92 12.63
N LYS A 177 20.56 21.75 11.47
CA LYS A 177 20.01 22.78 10.56
C LYS A 177 19.49 22.09 9.31
N GLN A 178 18.40 21.34 9.44
CA GLN A 178 17.45 21.31 8.33
C GLN A 178 16.49 22.46 8.63
N HIS A 179 16.53 23.51 7.82
CA HIS A 179 15.36 24.37 7.68
C HIS A 179 14.21 23.45 7.28
N ARG A 180 13.40 23.04 8.26
CA ARG A 180 12.05 22.59 7.95
C ARG A 180 11.38 23.87 7.49
N ASP A 181 11.16 24.04 6.18
CA ASP A 181 10.29 25.10 5.69
C ASP A 181 8.90 24.85 6.29
N PRO A 182 8.51 25.58 7.36
CA PRO A 182 7.25 25.33 8.01
C PRO A 182 6.16 25.87 7.07
N GLY A 183 5.23 25.01 6.64
CA GLY A 183 4.02 25.43 5.94
C GLY A 183 3.92 25.12 4.44
N MET A 184 4.95 24.55 3.79
CA MET A 184 4.83 24.15 2.38
C MET A 184 3.94 22.90 2.23
N LYS A 185 2.90 22.98 1.40
CA LYS A 185 2.05 21.83 1.05
C LYS A 185 2.86 20.83 0.22
N THR A 186 2.72 19.54 0.50
CA THR A 186 3.43 18.48 -0.23
C THR A 186 2.55 17.90 -1.34
N ILE A 187 3.10 17.81 -2.56
CA ILE A 187 2.49 17.10 -3.68
C ILE A 187 3.30 15.84 -4.00
N CYS A 188 2.61 14.76 -4.32
CA CYS A 188 3.19 13.48 -4.71
C CYS A 188 3.00 13.28 -6.21
N ILE A 189 4.08 13.12 -6.96
CA ILE A 189 4.03 12.84 -8.39
C ILE A 189 4.96 11.68 -8.76
N PRO A 190 4.69 10.93 -9.83
CA PRO A 190 5.62 9.93 -10.31
C PRO A 190 6.96 10.54 -10.70
N TYR A 191 8.05 9.82 -10.41
CA TYR A 191 9.37 10.26 -10.85
C TYR A 191 9.60 9.98 -12.33
N TYR A 192 9.97 11.03 -13.06
CA TYR A 192 10.49 10.95 -14.42
C TYR A 192 11.85 11.65 -14.46
N PRO A 193 12.94 10.98 -14.88
CA PRO A 193 14.27 11.60 -14.93
C PRO A 193 14.27 12.89 -15.76
N GLY A 194 14.86 13.96 -15.23
CA GLY A 194 14.94 15.27 -15.90
C GLY A 194 13.70 16.12 -15.70
N LEU A 195 12.51 15.56 -15.97
CA LEU A 195 11.24 16.26 -15.76
C LEU A 195 10.92 16.44 -14.27
N GLY A 196 11.12 15.40 -13.47
CA GLY A 196 10.84 15.41 -12.03
C GLY A 196 11.65 16.49 -11.31
N GLU A 197 12.96 16.57 -11.58
CA GLU A 197 13.83 17.61 -11.05
C GLU A 197 13.35 19.01 -11.41
N GLY A 198 12.96 19.22 -12.68
CA GLY A 198 12.41 20.47 -13.17
C GLY A 198 11.13 20.86 -12.43
N ILE A 199 10.17 19.92 -12.34
CA ILE A 199 8.91 20.13 -11.61
C ILE A 199 9.18 20.44 -10.14
N ARG A 200 10.10 19.73 -9.49
CA ARG A 200 10.47 20.01 -8.08
C ARG A 200 11.04 21.42 -7.91
N LYS A 201 11.85 21.89 -8.86
CA LYS A 201 12.43 23.23 -8.83
C LYS A 201 11.33 24.30 -8.95
N ILE A 202 10.43 24.15 -9.92
CA ILE A 202 9.30 25.06 -10.14
C ILE A 202 8.33 25.02 -8.95
N ALA A 203 7.96 23.84 -8.48
CA ALA A 203 7.05 23.69 -7.34
C ALA A 203 7.57 24.39 -6.08
N ARG A 204 8.88 24.38 -5.85
CA ARG A 204 9.47 25.13 -4.71
C ARG A 204 9.28 26.63 -4.82
N THR A 205 9.36 27.22 -6.03
CA THR A 205 9.16 28.66 -6.21
C THR A 205 7.72 29.10 -5.96
N ILE A 206 6.76 28.18 -6.15
CA ILE A 206 5.33 28.41 -5.88
C ILE A 206 4.88 27.93 -4.49
N GLY A 207 5.80 27.59 -3.58
CA GLY A 207 5.46 27.24 -2.19
C GLY A 207 5.08 25.77 -1.96
N TYR A 208 5.39 24.86 -2.90
CA TYR A 208 5.10 23.44 -2.79
C TYR A 208 6.35 22.56 -2.66
N LYS A 209 6.23 21.50 -1.85
CA LYS A 209 7.23 20.44 -1.73
C LYS A 209 6.83 19.27 -2.61
N VAL A 210 7.76 18.77 -3.44
CA VAL A 210 7.51 17.60 -4.29
C VAL A 210 8.14 16.35 -3.69
N ALA A 211 7.29 15.37 -3.37
CA ALA A 211 7.66 14.00 -3.10
C ALA A 211 7.46 13.16 -4.37
N PHE A 212 8.38 12.23 -4.61
CA PHE A 212 8.26 11.35 -5.77
C PHE A 212 7.75 9.97 -5.38
N THR A 213 6.84 9.44 -6.19
CA THR A 213 6.38 8.06 -6.11
C THR A 213 7.06 7.21 -7.17
N SER A 214 7.32 5.95 -6.84
CA SER A 214 7.75 4.93 -7.79
C SER A 214 6.52 4.40 -8.53
N GLN A 215 6.68 4.08 -9.82
CA GLN A 215 5.67 3.34 -10.57
C GLN A 215 5.52 1.91 -10.03
N PRO A 216 4.39 1.22 -10.31
CA PRO A 216 4.23 -0.19 -9.99
C PRO A 216 5.43 -0.98 -10.49
N ASN A 217 6.08 -1.75 -9.61
CA ASN A 217 7.23 -2.55 -9.99
C ASN A 217 6.77 -3.76 -10.83
N LEU A 218 7.69 -4.34 -11.59
CA LEU A 218 7.40 -5.50 -12.44
C LEU A 218 6.76 -6.66 -11.65
N LEU A 219 7.16 -6.82 -10.39
CA LEU A 219 6.58 -7.78 -9.46
C LEU A 219 5.06 -7.58 -9.29
N SER A 220 4.61 -6.34 -9.10
CA SER A 220 3.18 -6.01 -8.97
C SER A 220 2.39 -6.21 -10.26
N ILE A 221 3.04 -6.14 -11.42
CA ILE A 221 2.44 -6.36 -12.73
C ILE A 221 2.36 -7.85 -13.05
N LEU A 222 3.43 -8.60 -12.76
CA LEU A 222 3.58 -10.00 -13.14
C LEU A 222 3.02 -10.99 -12.11
N ARG A 223 2.88 -10.61 -10.83
CA ARG A 223 2.37 -11.53 -9.82
C ARG A 223 0.87 -11.79 -9.98
N SER A 224 0.51 -13.07 -9.98
CA SER A 224 -0.85 -13.61 -9.90
C SER A 224 -1.14 -14.31 -8.57
N ASP A 225 -0.22 -14.24 -7.60
CA ASP A 225 -0.27 -14.96 -6.32
C ASP A 225 -1.40 -14.50 -5.40
N LYS A 226 -1.97 -13.31 -5.65
CA LYS A 226 -3.20 -12.85 -5.01
C LYS A 226 -4.40 -13.24 -5.85
N VAL A 227 -5.46 -13.70 -5.19
CA VAL A 227 -6.77 -13.95 -5.81
C VAL A 227 -7.15 -12.74 -6.65
N LYS A 228 -7.16 -12.91 -7.97
CA LYS A 228 -7.58 -11.86 -8.90
C LYS A 228 -9.10 -11.75 -8.78
N ILE A 229 -9.55 -10.72 -8.09
CA ILE A 229 -10.96 -10.35 -8.09
C ILE A 229 -11.29 -9.95 -9.53
N GLN A 230 -12.34 -10.55 -10.09
CA GLN A 230 -12.78 -10.19 -11.44
C GLN A 230 -13.07 -8.68 -11.50
N PRO A 231 -12.75 -7.99 -12.62
CA PRO A 231 -12.83 -6.53 -12.68
C PRO A 231 -14.21 -5.97 -12.30
N ASP A 232 -15.29 -6.62 -12.70
CA ASP A 232 -16.68 -6.31 -12.35
C ASP A 232 -16.95 -6.25 -10.82
N ARG A 233 -16.19 -7.01 -10.03
CA ARG A 233 -16.30 -7.08 -8.56
C ARG A 233 -15.35 -6.14 -7.82
N LEU A 234 -14.57 -5.33 -8.55
CA LEU A 234 -13.68 -4.37 -7.91
C LEU A 234 -14.46 -3.11 -7.45
N PRO A 235 -14.27 -2.67 -6.19
CA PRO A 235 -14.88 -1.45 -5.67
C PRO A 235 -14.19 -0.18 -6.17
N GLY A 236 -14.83 0.97 -5.96
CA GLY A 236 -14.23 2.28 -6.25
C GLY A 236 -14.31 2.61 -7.74
N VAL A 237 -15.50 2.87 -8.25
CA VAL A 237 -15.74 3.10 -9.67
C VAL A 237 -16.47 4.40 -9.94
N VAL A 238 -16.09 5.07 -11.02
CA VAL A 238 -16.93 6.05 -11.72
C VAL A 238 -17.60 5.31 -12.86
N TYR A 239 -18.91 5.44 -12.99
CA TYR A 239 -19.73 4.68 -13.93
C TYR A 239 -20.73 5.57 -14.65
N SER A 240 -21.20 5.10 -15.82
CA SER A 240 -22.33 5.70 -16.52
C SER A 240 -23.48 4.72 -16.65
N ILE A 241 -24.70 5.23 -16.55
CA ILE A 241 -25.93 4.56 -16.93
C ILE A 241 -26.48 5.28 -18.15
N ASN A 242 -26.60 4.59 -19.27
CA ASN A 242 -27.24 5.10 -20.47
C ASN A 242 -28.65 4.53 -20.57
N CYS A 243 -29.63 5.42 -20.68
CA CYS A 243 -30.99 5.05 -21.03
C CYS A 243 -31.15 5.06 -22.55
N THR A 244 -31.96 4.15 -23.08
CA THR A 244 -32.32 4.14 -24.51
C THR A 244 -33.07 5.39 -24.97
N CYS A 245 -33.61 6.22 -24.07
CA CYS A 245 -34.15 7.53 -24.44
C CYS A 245 -33.07 8.58 -24.79
N GLY A 246 -31.79 8.21 -24.79
CA GLY A 246 -30.66 9.10 -25.08
C GLY A 246 -30.13 9.85 -23.86
N LYS A 247 -30.79 9.75 -22.70
CA LYS A 247 -30.31 10.36 -21.45
C LYS A 247 -29.23 9.50 -20.79
N ARG A 248 -28.24 10.18 -20.20
CA ARG A 248 -27.08 9.57 -19.53
C ARG A 248 -26.97 10.09 -18.10
N TYR A 249 -26.72 9.19 -17.16
CA TYR A 249 -26.37 9.50 -15.77
C TYR A 249 -24.94 9.07 -15.48
N ILE A 250 -24.19 9.91 -14.77
CA ILE A 250 -22.82 9.59 -14.34
C ILE A 250 -22.80 9.60 -12.81
N GLY A 251 -22.15 8.61 -12.20
CA GLY A 251 -22.03 8.55 -10.75
C GLY A 251 -20.76 7.88 -10.29
N GLU A 252 -20.48 7.99 -8.99
CA GLU A 252 -19.43 7.22 -8.33
C GLU A 252 -19.96 6.29 -7.22
N THR A 253 -19.19 5.26 -6.92
CA THR A 253 -19.38 4.46 -5.71
C THR A 253 -18.06 3.96 -5.15
N GLY A 254 -17.97 3.94 -3.82
CA GLY A 254 -16.91 3.23 -3.08
C GLY A 254 -17.09 1.71 -3.06
N HIS A 255 -18.26 1.20 -3.41
CA HIS A 255 -18.57 -0.22 -3.52
C HIS A 255 -18.43 -0.71 -4.98
N THR A 256 -18.88 -1.93 -5.26
CA THR A 256 -18.96 -2.47 -6.63
C THR A 256 -20.08 -1.79 -7.42
N LEU A 257 -19.95 -1.77 -8.75
CA LEU A 257 -20.99 -1.24 -9.63
C LEU A 257 -22.33 -1.97 -9.41
N LEU A 258 -22.30 -3.30 -9.31
CA LEU A 258 -23.50 -4.11 -9.09
C LEU A 258 -24.21 -3.71 -7.78
N HIS A 259 -23.46 -3.50 -6.70
CA HIS A 259 -24.03 -3.06 -5.44
C HIS A 259 -24.75 -1.72 -5.60
N ARG A 260 -24.11 -0.75 -6.25
CA ARG A 260 -24.70 0.56 -6.50
C ARG A 260 -25.94 0.51 -7.41
N LEU A 261 -25.95 -0.35 -8.43
CA LEU A 261 -27.12 -0.57 -9.27
C LEU A 261 -28.30 -1.17 -8.49
N ASN A 262 -28.02 -2.07 -7.54
CA ASN A 262 -29.04 -2.62 -6.66
C ASN A 262 -29.61 -1.57 -5.71
N GLU A 263 -28.79 -0.64 -5.21
CA GLU A 263 -29.28 0.51 -4.42
C GLU A 263 -30.25 1.39 -5.24
N HIS A 264 -29.91 1.69 -6.50
CA HIS A 264 -30.77 2.43 -7.42
C HIS A 264 -32.10 1.71 -7.67
N LYS A 265 -32.04 0.40 -7.97
CA LYS A 265 -33.24 -0.43 -8.16
C LYS A 265 -34.09 -0.47 -6.89
N ALA A 266 -33.47 -0.62 -5.72
CA ALA A 266 -34.18 -0.63 -4.45
C ALA A 266 -34.84 0.73 -4.14
N ALA A 267 -34.24 1.85 -4.53
CA ALA A 267 -34.87 3.18 -4.43
C ALA A 267 -36.08 3.28 -5.36
N LEU A 268 -35.97 2.83 -6.61
CA LEU A 268 -37.08 2.83 -7.56
C LEU A 268 -38.23 1.90 -7.12
N THR A 269 -37.93 0.71 -6.59
CA THR A 269 -38.95 -0.18 -6.01
C THR A 269 -39.63 0.47 -4.81
N ARG A 270 -38.88 1.18 -3.95
CA ARG A 270 -39.45 1.94 -2.83
C ARG A 270 -40.41 3.03 -3.32
N TYR A 271 -40.04 3.77 -4.37
CA TYR A 271 -40.92 4.75 -5.01
C TYR A 271 -42.22 4.10 -5.50
N LYS A 272 -42.12 3.03 -6.32
CA LYS A 272 -43.29 2.35 -6.89
C LYS A 272 -44.22 1.77 -5.82
N ASN A 273 -43.66 1.21 -4.75
CA ASN A 273 -44.46 0.69 -3.64
C ASN A 273 -45.17 1.81 -2.87
N ALA A 274 -44.52 2.97 -2.70
CA ALA A 274 -45.16 4.13 -2.10
C ALA A 274 -46.27 4.70 -3.00
N GLU A 275 -46.04 4.78 -4.31
CA GLU A 275 -47.04 5.20 -5.28
C GLU A 275 -48.29 4.30 -5.29
N LYS A 276 -48.09 2.98 -5.23
CA LYS A 276 -49.19 2.01 -5.07
C LYS A 276 -49.97 2.20 -3.77
N ARG A 277 -49.28 2.44 -2.66
CA ARG A 277 -49.92 2.76 -1.36
C ARG A 277 -50.75 4.05 -1.46
N LEU A 278 -50.25 5.06 -2.17
CA LEU A 278 -50.98 6.31 -2.39
C LEU A 278 -52.24 6.09 -3.22
N ARG A 279 -52.21 5.16 -4.19
CA ARG A 279 -53.39 4.71 -4.96
C ARG A 279 -54.35 3.79 -4.19
N GLY A 280 -54.06 3.45 -2.94
CA GLY A 280 -54.89 2.57 -2.12
C GLY A 280 -54.76 1.07 -2.46
N GLU A 281 -53.74 0.67 -3.23
CA GLU A 281 -53.48 -0.72 -3.57
C GLU A 281 -52.84 -1.47 -2.37
N VAL A 282 -53.24 -2.73 -2.16
CA VAL A 282 -52.62 -3.59 -1.14
C VAL A 282 -51.24 -4.02 -1.63
N VAL A 283 -50.19 -3.59 -0.94
CA VAL A 283 -48.81 -3.98 -1.22
C VAL A 283 -48.40 -5.07 -0.22
N GLU A 284 -48.15 -6.29 -0.71
CA GLU A 284 -47.58 -7.35 0.10
C GLU A 284 -46.16 -6.96 0.53
N HIS A 285 -45.88 -7.02 1.85
CA HIS A 285 -44.57 -6.68 2.40
C HIS A 285 -43.96 -7.84 3.18
N ARG A 286 -42.65 -8.05 3.04
CA ARG A 286 -41.87 -8.87 3.97
C ARG A 286 -41.25 -7.97 5.02
N GLY A 287 -41.57 -8.21 6.30
CA GLY A 287 -41.05 -7.43 7.43
C GLY A 287 -41.99 -6.32 7.93
N ARG A 288 -41.43 -5.32 8.62
CA ARG A 288 -42.19 -4.27 9.31
C ARG A 288 -42.86 -3.32 8.29
N PRO A 289 -44.15 -2.99 8.44
CA PRO A 289 -44.83 -2.02 7.59
C PRO A 289 -44.16 -0.63 7.67
N GLN A 290 -44.05 0.03 6.52
CA GLN A 290 -43.51 1.39 6.43
C GLN A 290 -44.53 2.38 7.05
N LYS A 291 -44.13 3.10 8.11
CA LYS A 291 -45.00 4.05 8.81
C LYS A 291 -45.00 5.47 8.22
N LYS A 292 -44.04 5.78 7.35
CA LYS A 292 -43.95 7.09 6.69
C LYS A 292 -45.08 7.28 5.68
N ASP A 293 -45.46 8.54 5.51
CA ASP A 293 -46.39 8.98 4.48
C ASP A 293 -45.88 8.55 3.09
N PRO A 294 -46.74 8.03 2.20
CA PRO A 294 -46.33 7.63 0.86
C PRO A 294 -45.67 8.75 0.05
N GLY A 295 -46.15 10.00 0.17
CA GLY A 295 -45.58 11.16 -0.53
C GLY A 295 -44.15 11.43 -0.10
N ASP A 296 -43.89 11.45 1.21
CA ASP A 296 -42.53 11.63 1.76
C ASP A 296 -41.57 10.53 1.27
N VAL A 297 -42.04 9.27 1.21
CA VAL A 297 -41.23 8.14 0.73
C VAL A 297 -40.91 8.26 -0.77
N MET A 298 -41.86 8.75 -1.57
CA MET A 298 -41.65 9.02 -2.99
C MET A 298 -40.58 10.10 -3.18
N THR A 299 -40.68 11.20 -2.44
CA THR A 299 -39.70 12.29 -2.46
C THR A 299 -38.31 11.81 -2.04
N GLU A 300 -38.21 11.07 -0.93
CA GLU A 300 -36.94 10.46 -0.47
C GLU A 300 -36.32 9.53 -1.53
N ALA A 301 -37.14 8.72 -2.20
CA ALA A 301 -36.69 7.78 -3.21
C ALA A 301 -36.14 8.49 -4.46
N VAL A 302 -36.84 9.52 -4.94
CA VAL A 302 -36.38 10.36 -6.07
C VAL A 302 -35.07 11.04 -5.69
N HIS A 303 -34.94 11.61 -4.50
CA HIS A 303 -33.72 12.28 -4.07
C HIS A 303 -32.48 11.38 -4.00
N ALA A 304 -32.63 10.05 -3.96
CA ALA A 304 -31.51 9.12 -3.92
C ALA A 304 -30.53 9.26 -5.11
N SER A 305 -31.04 9.59 -6.31
CA SER A 305 -30.21 10.01 -7.45
C SER A 305 -31.04 10.57 -8.61
N ALA A 306 -30.40 11.37 -9.46
CA ALA A 306 -30.98 11.83 -10.72
C ALA A 306 -31.40 10.68 -11.65
N TRP A 307 -30.73 9.53 -11.54
CA TRP A 307 -31.13 8.32 -12.26
C TRP A 307 -32.49 7.81 -11.82
N VAL A 308 -32.76 7.77 -10.51
CA VAL A 308 -34.05 7.30 -9.99
C VAL A 308 -35.17 8.25 -10.39
N GLU A 309 -34.93 9.55 -10.28
CA GLU A 309 -35.84 10.61 -10.76
C GLU A 309 -36.23 10.41 -12.23
N HIS A 310 -35.23 10.29 -13.11
CA HIS A 310 -35.48 10.03 -14.53
C HIS A 310 -36.20 8.69 -14.77
N SER A 311 -35.91 7.67 -13.98
CA SER A 311 -36.49 6.32 -14.12
C SER A 311 -37.95 6.24 -13.69
N VAL A 312 -38.41 7.18 -12.87
CA VAL A 312 -39.83 7.33 -12.53
C VAL A 312 -40.62 7.79 -13.75
N ASP A 313 -40.10 8.80 -14.46
CA ASP A 313 -40.79 9.43 -15.59
C ASP A 313 -40.54 8.73 -16.93
N CYS A 314 -39.57 7.81 -17.00
CA CYS A 314 -39.17 7.15 -18.24
C CYS A 314 -39.52 5.64 -18.23
N PRO A 315 -40.54 5.22 -18.98
CA PRO A 315 -40.89 3.80 -19.12
C PRO A 315 -39.75 2.92 -19.66
N LEU A 316 -38.86 3.51 -20.47
CA LEU A 316 -37.74 2.82 -21.11
C LEU A 316 -36.58 2.53 -20.14
N ALA A 317 -36.49 3.26 -19.02
CA ALA A 317 -35.39 3.17 -18.06
C ALA A 317 -35.42 1.89 -17.20
N LEU A 318 -36.53 1.15 -17.18
CA LEU A 318 -36.67 -0.04 -16.33
C LEU A 318 -36.10 -1.33 -16.95
N ASN A 319 -36.11 -1.44 -18.28
CA ASN A 319 -35.78 -2.69 -18.97
C ASN A 319 -34.60 -2.56 -19.93
N ASN A 320 -34.28 -1.36 -20.42
CA ASN A 320 -33.29 -1.16 -21.48
C ASN A 320 -32.25 -0.09 -21.08
N THR A 321 -31.37 -0.44 -20.15
CA THR A 321 -30.29 0.46 -19.71
C THR A 321 -28.95 -0.24 -19.77
N SER A 322 -27.97 0.38 -20.42
CA SER A 322 -26.60 -0.12 -20.40
C SER A 322 -25.81 0.60 -19.31
N CYS A 323 -25.07 -0.17 -18.52
CA CYS A 323 -24.22 0.33 -17.45
C CYS A 323 -22.77 -0.01 -17.78
N SER A 324 -21.89 0.98 -17.72
CA SER A 324 -20.46 0.80 -18.00
C SER A 324 -19.61 1.47 -16.93
N VAL A 325 -18.45 0.85 -16.63
CA VAL A 325 -17.43 1.45 -15.77
C VAL A 325 -16.60 2.38 -16.64
N LEU A 326 -16.58 3.67 -16.28
CA LEU A 326 -15.79 4.68 -16.97
C LEU A 326 -14.34 4.66 -16.48
N GLN A 327 -14.16 4.63 -15.16
CA GLN A 327 -12.84 4.67 -14.55
C GLN A 327 -12.84 4.03 -13.16
N ARG A 328 -11.69 3.48 -12.76
CA ARG A 328 -11.49 2.95 -11.40
C ARG A 328 -10.63 3.90 -10.57
N GLU A 329 -11.06 4.14 -9.34
CA GLU A 329 -10.33 4.96 -8.38
C GLU A 329 -10.73 4.58 -6.96
N LYS A 330 -9.75 4.14 -6.16
CA LYS A 330 -10.00 3.73 -4.77
C LYS A 330 -10.11 4.94 -3.86
N ASP A 331 -9.31 5.98 -4.12
CA ASP A 331 -9.33 7.20 -3.31
C ASP A 331 -10.64 7.96 -3.52
N TYR A 332 -11.39 8.16 -2.45
CA TYR A 332 -12.69 8.83 -2.51
C TYR A 332 -12.60 10.26 -3.08
N ARG A 333 -11.59 11.04 -2.69
CA ARG A 333 -11.46 12.44 -3.14
C ARG A 333 -11.11 12.51 -4.62
N ILE A 334 -10.18 11.67 -5.06
CA ILE A 334 -9.83 11.59 -6.49
C ILE A 334 -11.02 11.08 -7.30
N ARG A 335 -11.79 10.11 -6.77
CA ARG A 335 -12.97 9.58 -7.43
C ARG A 335 -14.06 10.64 -7.62
N LYS A 336 -14.32 11.48 -6.60
CA LYS A 336 -15.25 12.63 -6.72
C LYS A 336 -14.78 13.63 -7.79
N ILE A 337 -13.48 13.92 -7.86
CA ILE A 337 -12.93 14.80 -8.90
C ILE A 337 -13.15 14.18 -10.29
N LYS A 338 -12.86 12.88 -10.45
CA LYS A 338 -13.07 12.17 -11.73
C LYS A 338 -14.55 12.15 -12.14
N GLU A 339 -15.48 11.90 -11.20
CA GLU A 339 -16.92 11.97 -11.44
C GLU A 339 -17.34 13.36 -11.96
N ALA A 340 -16.98 14.42 -11.24
CA ALA A 340 -17.26 15.80 -11.64
C ALA A 340 -16.65 16.13 -13.01
N PHE A 341 -15.47 15.58 -13.30
CA PHE A 341 -14.81 15.77 -14.57
C PHE A 341 -15.59 15.14 -15.74
N TYR A 342 -16.15 13.93 -15.56
CA TYR A 342 -17.02 13.33 -16.57
C TYR A 342 -18.36 14.06 -16.69
N ILE A 343 -18.96 14.51 -15.58
CA ILE A 343 -20.22 15.27 -15.60
C ILE A 343 -20.07 16.56 -16.42
N ARG A 344 -19.02 17.36 -16.16
CA ARG A 344 -18.84 18.68 -16.81
C ARG A 344 -18.53 18.63 -18.31
N HIS A 345 -18.04 17.50 -18.81
CA HIS A 345 -17.63 17.34 -20.21
C HIS A 345 -18.59 16.48 -21.04
N ASN A 346 -19.71 16.04 -20.46
CA ASN A 346 -20.70 15.23 -21.16
C ASN A 346 -22.10 15.76 -20.87
N VAL A 347 -23.02 15.63 -21.83
CA VAL A 347 -24.43 15.89 -21.58
C VAL A 347 -24.98 14.77 -20.70
N CYS A 348 -25.40 15.10 -19.48
CA CYS A 348 -25.96 14.15 -18.53
C CYS A 348 -27.14 14.75 -17.75
N ILE A 349 -27.89 13.88 -17.08
CA ILE A 349 -29.08 14.25 -16.28
C ILE A 349 -28.74 14.58 -14.83
N ASN A 350 -27.46 14.66 -14.47
CA ASN A 350 -27.03 14.95 -13.10
C ASN A 350 -27.59 16.29 -12.60
N ARG A 351 -27.92 16.37 -11.31
CA ARG A 351 -28.48 17.58 -10.69
C ARG A 351 -27.47 18.70 -10.47
N ASP A 352 -26.19 18.33 -10.41
CA ASP A 352 -25.07 19.21 -10.16
C ASP A 352 -23.89 18.81 -11.07
N GLU A 353 -22.89 19.71 -11.12
CA GLU A 353 -21.64 19.50 -11.86
C GLU A 353 -20.56 18.77 -11.05
N GLY A 354 -20.93 18.13 -9.93
CA GLY A 354 -20.03 17.51 -8.98
C GLY A 354 -19.17 18.52 -8.18
N VAL A 355 -18.05 18.04 -7.65
CA VAL A 355 -17.10 18.87 -6.89
C VAL A 355 -16.41 19.92 -7.76
N ASP A 356 -15.98 21.03 -7.15
CA ASP A 356 -15.31 22.08 -7.90
C ASP A 356 -13.95 21.65 -8.47
N ILE A 357 -13.70 22.01 -9.72
CA ILE A 357 -12.49 21.68 -10.47
C ILE A 357 -11.93 22.96 -11.07
N SER A 358 -10.61 23.16 -10.90
CA SER A 358 -9.90 24.28 -11.52
C SER A 358 -10.11 24.30 -13.05
N LYS A 359 -10.39 25.49 -13.59
CA LYS A 359 -10.60 25.75 -15.03
C LYS A 359 -9.48 25.22 -15.92
N ILE A 360 -8.26 25.12 -15.40
CA ILE A 360 -7.11 24.56 -16.11
C ILE A 360 -7.38 23.12 -16.54
N TRP A 361 -8.02 22.32 -15.69
CA TRP A 361 -8.32 20.93 -16.01
C TRP A 361 -9.34 20.80 -17.13
N SER A 362 -10.32 21.70 -17.23
CA SER A 362 -11.27 21.72 -18.34
C SER A 362 -10.58 21.99 -19.68
N VAL A 363 -9.57 22.87 -19.71
CA VAL A 363 -8.76 23.12 -20.91
C VAL A 363 -7.95 21.88 -21.31
N VAL A 364 -7.41 21.16 -20.32
CA VAL A 364 -6.68 19.91 -20.59
C VAL A 364 -7.64 18.83 -21.10
N ALA A 365 -8.82 18.69 -20.49
CA ALA A 365 -9.83 17.71 -20.92
C ALA A 365 -10.26 17.94 -22.36
N SER A 366 -10.58 19.18 -22.72
CA SER A 366 -11.06 19.51 -24.06
C SER A 366 -9.99 19.25 -25.12
N LYS A 367 -8.73 19.57 -24.83
CA LYS A 367 -7.60 19.30 -25.74
C LYS A 367 -7.24 17.82 -25.88
N THR A 368 -7.39 17.04 -24.82
CA THR A 368 -6.95 15.63 -24.80
C THR A 368 -8.09 14.65 -25.08
N GLY A 369 -9.35 15.09 -25.00
CA GLY A 369 -10.52 14.23 -25.10
C GLY A 369 -10.65 13.22 -23.95
N CYS A 370 -9.86 13.34 -22.88
CA CYS A 370 -9.71 12.28 -21.86
C CYS A 370 -10.96 12.03 -21.00
N ALA A 371 -11.96 12.90 -21.10
CA ALA A 371 -13.23 12.80 -20.38
C ALA A 371 -14.46 12.75 -21.31
N LEU A 372 -14.27 12.74 -22.63
CA LEU A 372 -15.36 12.66 -23.59
C LEU A 372 -15.81 11.21 -23.73
N LEU A 373 -17.11 10.96 -23.54
CA LEU A 373 -17.72 9.67 -23.80
C LEU A 373 -18.32 9.68 -25.20
N GLU A 374 -18.26 8.54 -25.89
CA GLU A 374 -18.87 8.40 -27.21
C GLU A 374 -20.38 8.75 -27.15
N PRO A 375 -20.94 9.35 -28.21
CA PRO A 375 -22.37 9.63 -28.27
C PRO A 375 -23.17 8.34 -28.06
N THR A 376 -24.27 8.40 -27.30
CA THR A 376 -25.24 7.31 -27.31
C THR A 376 -25.79 7.21 -28.74
N SER A 377 -25.49 6.12 -29.45
CA SER A 377 -26.04 5.85 -30.78
C SER A 377 -27.58 5.78 -30.67
N GLY A 378 -28.24 6.91 -30.94
CA GLY A 378 -29.66 6.93 -31.21
C GLY A 378 -29.88 6.29 -32.57
N SER A 379 -30.61 5.19 -32.62
CA SER A 379 -31.21 4.69 -33.84
C SER A 379 -32.04 5.81 -34.45
N SER A 380 -31.58 6.34 -35.58
CA SER A 380 -32.34 7.17 -36.51
C SER A 380 -33.56 6.45 -37.03
#